data_AF-A0A356KBS9-F1
#
_entry.id   AF-A0A356KBS9-F1
#
_cell.length_a   1.000
_cell.length_b   1.000
_cell.length_c   1.000
_cell.angle_alpha   90.00
_cell.angle_beta   90.00
_cell.angle_gamma   90.00
#
_symmetry.space_group_name_H-M   'P 1'
#
loop_
_entity.id
_entity.type
_entity.pdbx_description
1 polymer ?
#
loop_
_entity_poly.entity_id
_entity_poly.type
_entity_poly.pdbx_seq_one_letter_code
_entity_poly.pdbx_strand_id
1 'polypeptide(L)'
;MKILILGAGKVGGTLAEHLASESFDVTVVDLDEHRLRELRDRLDIRTVYGHASRPDVLQQANADDADMLIAVTGSDEVNMVACQVSYSLFKTPMKIARIRASAYLTGSDFFTQDHMPIDVLINPEQVVTDQIKQLLQHPGALQVLDFAEGRVQLAAMRAYHDGPLVGQRIVTLRDHIPNVETRVAAIFRQGQPITPRWDTVVEAEDEVFFVAASENINAVMAEFRHVEKPFKRVMIAGGGNIGESLARSIESSFSVKVLEFSADRADAAAQRLDSSVVILGDATDRDLLIQENIERTDAFCAVTNDDEVNIMSSMLAKQLGVRQVMTLIGKPAYVDLMHEGSIDVAISPQLATTSTILTHVRRADVARVHSLRRGAAEA
;
A
#
# COMPACT_ATOMS: atom_id res chain seq x y z
N MET A 1 -13.57 -5.01 -21.51
CA MET A 1 -13.04 -6.21 -20.81
C MET A 1 -14.06 -6.65 -19.76
N LYS A 2 -14.30 -7.97 -19.64
CA LYS A 2 -15.22 -8.62 -18.69
C LYS A 2 -14.45 -9.14 -17.48
N ILE A 3 -14.79 -8.67 -16.29
CA ILE A 3 -14.06 -8.96 -15.05
C ILE A 3 -14.99 -9.64 -14.04
N LEU A 4 -14.56 -10.80 -13.55
CA LEU A 4 -15.24 -11.55 -12.50
C LEU A 4 -14.52 -11.35 -11.15
N ILE A 5 -15.17 -10.69 -10.21
CA ILE A 5 -14.65 -10.46 -8.85
C ILE A 5 -15.31 -11.44 -7.89
N LEU A 6 -14.49 -12.23 -7.20
CA LEU A 6 -14.95 -13.19 -6.20
C LEU A 6 -14.69 -12.63 -4.80
N GLY A 7 -15.77 -12.27 -4.11
CA GLY A 7 -15.78 -11.65 -2.79
C GLY A 7 -16.15 -10.17 -2.84
N ALA A 8 -17.30 -9.81 -2.27
CA ALA A 8 -17.81 -8.46 -2.05
C ALA A 8 -17.36 -7.87 -0.69
N GLY A 9 -16.24 -8.36 -0.13
CA GLY A 9 -15.61 -7.73 1.03
C GLY A 9 -15.03 -6.36 0.68
N LYS A 10 -14.40 -5.67 1.64
CA LYS A 10 -13.87 -4.30 1.45
C LYS A 10 -13.03 -4.13 0.18
N VAL A 11 -12.06 -5.03 -0.05
CA VAL A 11 -11.20 -5.00 -1.25
C VAL A 11 -12.01 -5.21 -2.53
N GLY A 12 -12.84 -6.25 -2.60
CA GLY A 12 -13.60 -6.54 -3.82
C GLY A 12 -14.70 -5.52 -4.12
N GLY A 13 -15.33 -4.95 -3.09
CA GLY A 13 -16.28 -3.84 -3.23
C GLY A 13 -15.61 -2.59 -3.80
N THR A 14 -14.49 -2.15 -3.21
CA THR A 14 -13.74 -0.99 -3.73
C THR A 14 -13.19 -1.25 -5.13
N LEU A 15 -12.73 -2.46 -5.44
CA LEU A 15 -12.35 -2.85 -6.81
C LEU A 15 -13.54 -2.74 -7.78
N ALA A 16 -14.71 -3.23 -7.40
CA ALA A 16 -15.91 -3.13 -8.22
C ALA A 16 -16.31 -1.67 -8.47
N GLU A 17 -16.23 -0.81 -7.45
CA GLU A 17 -16.50 0.64 -7.57
C GLU A 17 -15.58 1.29 -8.61
N HIS A 18 -14.27 1.09 -8.53
CA HIS A 18 -13.31 1.66 -9.46
C HIS A 18 -13.46 1.12 -10.88
N LEU A 19 -13.61 -0.20 -11.02
CA LEU A 19 -13.69 -0.83 -12.34
C LEU A 19 -15.01 -0.49 -13.05
N ALA A 20 -16.12 -0.38 -12.31
CA ALA A 20 -17.37 0.07 -12.88
C ALA A 20 -17.31 1.53 -13.35
N SER A 21 -16.62 2.42 -12.62
CA SER A 21 -16.46 3.83 -13.06
C SER A 21 -15.59 3.96 -14.32
N GLU A 22 -14.72 2.99 -14.58
CA GLU A 22 -13.90 2.89 -15.79
C GLU A 22 -14.61 2.17 -16.96
N SER A 23 -15.93 1.92 -16.84
CA SER A 23 -16.74 1.25 -17.87
C SER A 23 -16.33 -0.19 -18.18
N PHE A 24 -15.70 -0.90 -17.23
CA PHE A 24 -15.52 -2.35 -17.31
C PHE A 24 -16.84 -3.09 -17.04
N ASP A 25 -17.04 -4.23 -17.69
CA ASP A 25 -18.18 -5.12 -17.41
C ASP A 25 -17.82 -5.99 -16.20
N VAL A 26 -18.35 -5.63 -15.02
CA VAL A 26 -17.99 -6.25 -13.75
C VAL A 26 -19.12 -7.15 -13.26
N THR A 27 -18.75 -8.39 -12.91
CA THR A 27 -19.62 -9.32 -12.17
C THR A 27 -19.01 -9.63 -10.81
N VAL A 28 -19.77 -9.49 -9.72
CA VAL A 28 -19.34 -9.78 -8.34
C VAL A 28 -20.05 -11.01 -7.79
N VAL A 29 -19.30 -11.93 -7.18
CA VAL A 29 -19.82 -13.13 -6.51
C VAL A 29 -19.56 -13.06 -5.00
N ASP A 30 -20.58 -13.29 -4.17
CA ASP A 30 -20.40 -13.42 -2.71
C ASP A 30 -21.49 -14.29 -2.06
N LEU A 31 -21.29 -14.69 -0.82
CA LEU A 31 -22.26 -15.38 0.03
C LEU A 31 -23.11 -14.40 0.86
N ASP A 32 -22.71 -13.14 0.95
CA ASP A 32 -23.43 -12.08 1.64
C ASP A 32 -24.37 -11.35 0.68
N GLU A 33 -25.64 -11.73 0.70
CA GLU A 33 -26.65 -11.13 -0.17
C GLU A 33 -26.88 -9.64 0.15
N HIS A 34 -26.68 -9.21 1.40
CA HIS A 34 -26.84 -7.81 1.78
C HIS A 34 -25.80 -6.94 1.06
N ARG A 35 -24.53 -7.35 1.11
CA ARG A 35 -23.45 -6.64 0.41
C ARG A 35 -23.63 -6.62 -1.10
N LEU A 36 -24.09 -7.73 -1.69
CA LEU A 36 -24.38 -7.77 -3.12
C LEU A 36 -25.49 -6.78 -3.50
N ARG A 37 -26.56 -6.69 -2.71
CA ARG A 37 -27.63 -5.70 -2.93
C ARG A 37 -27.09 -4.28 -2.82
N GLU A 38 -26.32 -3.96 -1.79
CA GLU A 38 -25.71 -2.63 -1.61
C GLU A 38 -24.84 -2.22 -2.81
N LEU A 39 -24.02 -3.14 -3.34
CA LEU A 39 -23.18 -2.86 -4.49
C LEU A 39 -24.02 -2.66 -5.76
N ARG A 40 -24.99 -3.54 -6.02
CA ARG A 40 -25.88 -3.44 -7.19
C ARG A 40 -26.73 -2.18 -7.18
N ASP A 41 -27.16 -1.72 -6.01
CA ASP A 41 -27.98 -0.51 -5.90
C ASP A 41 -27.16 0.77 -6.15
N ARG A 42 -25.83 0.70 -5.98
CA ARG A 42 -24.91 1.84 -6.13
C ARG A 42 -24.13 1.83 -7.45
N LEU A 43 -23.95 0.67 -8.07
CA LEU A 43 -23.06 0.46 -9.21
C LEU A 43 -23.79 -0.29 -10.34
N ASP A 44 -23.47 0.06 -11.58
CA ASP A 44 -23.95 -0.66 -12.76
C ASP A 44 -23.12 -1.94 -12.97
N ILE A 45 -23.36 -2.93 -12.13
CA ILE A 45 -22.66 -4.22 -12.14
C ILE A 45 -23.63 -5.38 -11.99
N ARG A 46 -23.19 -6.56 -12.42
CA ARG A 46 -23.91 -7.81 -12.14
C ARG A 46 -23.46 -8.39 -10.80
N THR A 47 -24.40 -8.96 -10.05
CA THR A 47 -24.11 -9.67 -8.80
C THR A 47 -24.66 -11.09 -8.81
N VAL A 48 -23.90 -12.04 -8.30
CA VAL A 48 -24.31 -13.45 -8.19
C VAL A 48 -24.13 -13.93 -6.75
N TYR A 49 -25.20 -14.44 -6.17
CA TYR A 49 -25.16 -15.05 -4.84
C TYR A 49 -24.67 -16.50 -4.96
N GLY A 50 -23.62 -16.85 -4.22
CA GLY A 50 -23.15 -18.23 -4.18
C GLY A 50 -21.70 -18.38 -3.71
N HIS A 51 -21.28 -19.62 -3.57
CA HIS A 51 -19.90 -19.93 -3.18
C HIS A 51 -18.96 -19.77 -4.38
N ALA A 52 -17.99 -18.86 -4.26
CA ALA A 52 -17.10 -18.44 -5.34
C ALA A 52 -16.29 -19.56 -6.03
N SER A 53 -16.02 -20.67 -5.34
CA SER A 53 -15.26 -21.79 -5.89
C SER A 53 -16.11 -22.85 -6.59
N ARG A 54 -17.43 -22.69 -6.66
CA ARG A 54 -18.33 -23.69 -7.22
C ARG A 54 -18.50 -23.51 -8.74
N PRO A 55 -18.38 -24.59 -9.55
CA PRO A 55 -18.58 -24.51 -11.00
C PRO A 55 -19.93 -23.93 -11.43
N ASP A 56 -21.03 -24.33 -10.77
CA ASP A 56 -22.38 -23.86 -11.09
C ASP A 56 -22.56 -22.36 -10.83
N VAL A 57 -21.90 -21.83 -9.80
CA VAL A 57 -21.94 -20.39 -9.46
C VAL A 57 -21.08 -19.60 -10.46
N LEU A 58 -19.89 -20.09 -10.80
CA LEU A 58 -19.02 -19.46 -11.80
C LEU A 58 -19.67 -19.43 -13.19
N GLN A 59 -20.37 -20.50 -13.58
CA GLN A 59 -21.19 -20.54 -14.79
C GLN A 59 -22.29 -19.47 -14.76
N GLN A 60 -23.02 -19.35 -13.63
CA GLN A 60 -24.03 -18.30 -13.45
C GLN A 60 -23.45 -16.89 -13.49
N ALA A 61 -22.16 -16.74 -13.16
CA ALA A 61 -21.42 -15.49 -13.25
C ALA A 61 -20.77 -15.24 -14.62
N ASN A 62 -21.11 -16.06 -15.63
CA ASN A 62 -20.58 -15.99 -17.00
C ASN A 62 -19.04 -16.14 -17.07
N ALA A 63 -18.45 -17.04 -16.28
CA ALA A 63 -17.01 -17.28 -16.29
C ALA A 63 -16.44 -17.73 -17.64
N ASP A 64 -17.23 -18.35 -18.53
CA ASP A 64 -16.81 -18.74 -19.89
C ASP A 64 -16.33 -17.56 -20.74
N ASP A 65 -16.94 -16.40 -20.51
CA ASP A 65 -16.75 -15.18 -21.27
C ASP A 65 -15.83 -14.19 -20.53
N ALA A 66 -15.36 -14.53 -19.33
CA ALA A 66 -14.58 -13.63 -18.51
C ALA A 66 -13.14 -13.53 -19.02
N ASP A 67 -12.67 -12.30 -19.26
CA ASP A 67 -11.27 -12.04 -19.62
C ASP A 67 -10.35 -12.17 -18.40
N MET A 68 -10.91 -11.87 -17.21
CA MET A 68 -10.17 -11.85 -15.95
C MET A 68 -11.01 -12.32 -14.76
N LEU A 69 -10.37 -13.04 -13.84
CA LEU A 69 -10.93 -13.41 -12.54
C LEU A 69 -10.05 -12.85 -11.41
N ILE A 70 -10.67 -12.20 -10.44
CA ILE A 70 -10.02 -11.60 -9.28
C ILE A 70 -10.60 -12.26 -8.01
N ALA A 71 -9.85 -13.17 -7.41
CA ALA A 71 -10.24 -13.91 -6.21
C ALA A 71 -9.76 -13.21 -4.92
N VAL A 72 -10.68 -12.51 -4.25
CA VAL A 72 -10.41 -11.70 -3.05
C VAL A 72 -11.33 -12.05 -1.88
N THR A 73 -11.81 -13.30 -1.85
CA THR A 73 -12.63 -13.82 -0.75
C THR A 73 -11.84 -13.91 0.56
N GLY A 74 -12.53 -14.15 1.67
CA GLY A 74 -11.92 -14.26 3.00
C GLY A 74 -10.97 -15.45 3.21
N SER A 75 -10.96 -16.44 2.32
CA SER A 75 -10.17 -17.67 2.44
C SER A 75 -9.22 -17.83 1.25
N ASP A 76 -7.96 -18.11 1.56
CA ASP A 76 -6.93 -18.37 0.54
C ASP A 76 -7.28 -19.65 -0.24
N GLU A 77 -7.80 -20.67 0.45
CA GLU A 77 -8.22 -21.94 -0.14
C GLU A 77 -9.35 -21.76 -1.15
N VAL A 78 -10.35 -20.95 -0.81
CA VAL A 78 -11.44 -20.61 -1.75
C VAL A 78 -10.90 -19.86 -2.96
N ASN A 79 -9.96 -18.93 -2.76
CA ASN A 79 -9.35 -18.18 -3.85
C ASN A 79 -8.57 -19.10 -4.79
N MET A 80 -7.74 -19.99 -4.24
CA MET A 80 -6.96 -20.98 -5.00
C MET A 80 -7.88 -21.91 -5.80
N VAL A 81 -8.88 -22.52 -5.15
CA VAL A 81 -9.81 -23.44 -5.82
C VAL A 81 -10.63 -22.73 -6.89
N ALA A 82 -11.07 -21.49 -6.66
CA ALA A 82 -11.81 -20.75 -7.68
C ALA A 82 -10.97 -20.47 -8.93
N CYS A 83 -9.70 -20.12 -8.77
CA CYS A 83 -8.76 -19.98 -9.88
C CYS A 83 -8.55 -21.31 -10.63
N GLN A 84 -8.36 -22.41 -9.89
CA GLN A 84 -8.22 -23.75 -10.48
C GLN A 84 -9.45 -24.14 -11.31
N VAL A 85 -10.65 -24.00 -10.75
CA VAL A 85 -11.91 -24.33 -11.43
C VAL A 85 -12.07 -23.49 -12.68
N SER A 86 -11.77 -22.20 -12.59
CA SER A 86 -11.92 -21.27 -13.72
C SER A 86 -10.93 -21.53 -14.85
N TYR A 87 -9.69 -21.87 -14.52
CA TYR A 87 -8.73 -22.35 -15.51
C TYR A 87 -9.14 -23.68 -16.16
N SER A 88 -9.63 -24.62 -15.36
CA SER A 88 -9.88 -25.99 -15.82
C SER A 88 -11.12 -26.07 -16.71
N LEU A 89 -12.21 -25.43 -16.29
CA LEU A 89 -13.52 -25.52 -16.94
C LEU A 89 -13.79 -24.39 -17.93
N PHE A 90 -13.43 -23.15 -17.56
CA PHE A 90 -13.80 -21.95 -18.32
C PHE A 90 -12.64 -21.34 -19.11
N LYS A 91 -11.41 -21.86 -18.92
CA LYS A 91 -10.20 -21.37 -19.60
C LYS A 91 -9.95 -19.87 -19.41
N THR A 92 -10.36 -19.33 -18.26
CA THR A 92 -10.20 -17.90 -17.94
C THR A 92 -8.74 -17.45 -18.10
N PRO A 93 -8.45 -16.48 -19.00
CA PRO A 93 -7.09 -16.14 -19.38
C PRO A 93 -6.24 -15.64 -18.22
N MET A 94 -6.76 -14.68 -17.44
CA MET A 94 -6.02 -14.04 -16.35
C MET A 94 -6.70 -14.25 -14.99
N LYS A 95 -5.96 -14.73 -14.00
CA LYS A 95 -6.43 -15.08 -12.66
C LYS A 95 -5.53 -14.42 -11.63
N ILE A 96 -6.09 -13.47 -10.89
CA ILE A 96 -5.43 -12.79 -9.78
C ILE A 96 -6.03 -13.34 -8.49
N ALA A 97 -5.19 -13.77 -7.54
CA ALA A 97 -5.67 -14.26 -6.26
C ALA A 97 -4.99 -13.55 -5.09
N ARG A 98 -5.80 -13.22 -4.08
CA ARG A 98 -5.28 -12.79 -2.78
C ARG A 98 -4.91 -14.02 -1.95
N ILE A 99 -3.64 -14.11 -1.57
CA ILE A 99 -3.11 -15.17 -0.72
C ILE A 99 -2.39 -14.52 0.46
N ARG A 100 -2.87 -14.76 1.68
CA ARG A 100 -2.34 -14.16 2.91
C ARG A 100 -1.31 -15.05 3.58
N ALA A 101 -1.59 -16.35 3.67
CA ALA A 101 -0.74 -17.29 4.37
C ALA A 101 0.62 -17.42 3.66
N SER A 102 1.66 -16.95 4.33
CA SER A 102 3.04 -17.00 3.84
C SER A 102 3.52 -18.43 3.53
N ALA A 103 2.96 -19.43 4.21
CA ALA A 103 3.26 -20.85 3.97
C ALA A 103 2.95 -21.31 2.54
N TYR A 104 2.00 -20.67 1.84
CA TYR A 104 1.75 -20.96 0.42
C TYR A 104 2.76 -20.29 -0.51
N LEU A 105 3.39 -19.19 -0.06
CA LEU A 105 4.32 -18.39 -0.86
C LEU A 105 5.76 -18.92 -0.76
N THR A 106 6.03 -19.81 0.18
CA THR A 106 7.33 -20.49 0.35
C THR A 106 7.41 -21.72 -0.53
N GLY A 107 8.11 -21.62 -1.67
CA GLY A 107 8.34 -22.73 -2.61
C GLY A 107 8.18 -22.26 -4.06
N SER A 108 9.16 -22.53 -4.92
CA SER A 108 9.30 -21.85 -6.22
C SER A 108 8.31 -22.27 -7.31
N ASP A 109 7.53 -23.34 -7.14
CA ASP A 109 6.81 -23.94 -8.28
C ASP A 109 5.34 -24.30 -8.02
N PHE A 110 4.78 -23.97 -6.84
CA PHE A 110 3.40 -24.35 -6.52
C PHE A 110 2.36 -23.62 -7.39
N PHE A 111 2.58 -22.33 -7.67
CA PHE A 111 1.67 -21.50 -8.46
C PHE A 111 2.05 -21.47 -9.94
N THR A 112 2.03 -22.66 -10.55
CA THR A 112 2.27 -22.86 -11.98
C THR A 112 1.02 -23.39 -12.66
N GLN A 113 0.95 -23.28 -14.00
CA GLN A 113 -0.19 -23.79 -14.76
C GLN A 113 -0.41 -25.31 -14.61
N ASP A 114 0.65 -26.06 -14.28
CA ASP A 114 0.62 -27.50 -14.08
C ASP A 114 0.14 -27.91 -12.68
N HIS A 115 0.09 -26.96 -11.74
CA HIS A 115 -0.27 -27.20 -10.34
C HIS A 115 -1.44 -26.30 -9.94
N MET A 116 -1.16 -25.08 -9.46
CA MET A 116 -2.18 -24.10 -9.09
C MET A 116 -2.11 -22.88 -10.04
N PRO A 117 -3.00 -22.80 -11.05
CA PRO A 117 -2.92 -21.83 -12.15
C PRO A 117 -3.41 -20.46 -11.70
N ILE A 118 -2.54 -19.71 -11.02
CA ILE A 118 -2.76 -18.33 -10.60
C ILE A 118 -1.68 -17.48 -11.25
N ASP A 119 -2.09 -16.52 -12.07
CA ASP A 119 -1.16 -15.71 -12.86
C ASP A 119 -0.54 -14.58 -12.03
N VAL A 120 -1.28 -14.05 -11.06
CA VAL A 120 -0.82 -12.99 -10.14
C VAL A 120 -1.24 -13.29 -8.72
N LEU A 121 -0.26 -13.35 -7.82
CA LEU A 121 -0.47 -13.51 -6.39
C LEU A 121 -0.38 -12.15 -5.71
N ILE A 122 -1.36 -11.82 -4.88
CA ILE A 122 -1.37 -10.60 -4.09
C ILE A 122 -1.38 -10.97 -2.61
N ASN A 123 -0.27 -10.70 -1.92
CA ASN A 123 -0.21 -10.77 -0.48
C ASN A 123 -0.36 -9.34 0.11
N PRO A 124 -1.47 -9.02 0.79
CA PRO A 124 -1.68 -7.71 1.39
C PRO A 124 -0.60 -7.30 2.39
N GLU A 125 -0.10 -8.25 3.17
CA GLU A 125 0.93 -8.01 4.18
C GLU A 125 2.25 -7.64 3.52
N GLN A 126 2.62 -8.37 2.45
CA GLN A 126 3.83 -8.07 1.68
C GLN A 126 3.72 -6.71 0.99
N VAL A 127 2.58 -6.38 0.39
CA VAL A 127 2.34 -5.08 -0.25
C VAL A 127 2.55 -3.93 0.74
N VAL A 128 2.05 -4.06 1.97
CA VAL A 128 2.26 -3.06 3.03
C VAL A 128 3.71 -3.01 3.48
N THR A 129 4.35 -4.15 3.70
CA THR A 129 5.76 -4.24 4.09
C THR A 129 6.66 -3.57 3.06
N ASP A 130 6.46 -3.85 1.78
CA ASP A 130 7.23 -3.26 0.68
C ASP A 130 7.02 -1.74 0.62
N GLN A 131 5.78 -1.27 0.80
CA GLN A 131 5.48 0.16 0.84
C GLN A 131 6.19 0.86 2.01
N ILE A 132 6.17 0.30 3.22
CA ILE A 132 6.88 0.86 4.37
C ILE A 132 8.39 0.86 4.12
N LYS A 133 8.93 -0.24 3.60
CA LYS A 133 10.35 -0.37 3.27
C LYS A 133 10.81 0.70 2.27
N GLN A 134 10.02 0.97 1.23
CA GLN A 134 10.31 2.04 0.27
C GLN A 134 10.36 3.41 0.95
N LEU A 135 9.40 3.71 1.82
CA LEU A 135 9.39 4.98 2.56
C LEU A 135 10.62 5.12 3.50
N LEU A 136 11.03 4.03 4.15
CA LEU A 136 12.23 4.03 4.99
C LEU A 136 13.53 4.27 4.21
N GLN A 137 13.56 3.88 2.93
CA GLN A 137 14.69 4.11 2.02
C GLN A 137 14.74 5.55 1.49
N HIS A 138 13.62 6.28 1.54
CA HIS A 138 13.47 7.64 1.04
C HIS A 138 12.98 8.59 2.14
N PRO A 139 13.85 8.96 3.11
CA PRO A 139 13.48 9.84 4.20
C PRO A 139 12.80 11.12 3.74
N GLY A 140 11.63 11.39 4.31
CA GLY A 140 10.84 12.57 4.00
C GLY A 140 9.89 12.43 2.80
N ALA A 141 9.85 11.26 2.15
CA ALA A 141 8.79 10.92 1.22
C ALA A 141 7.51 10.58 1.99
N LEU A 142 6.37 10.96 1.40
CA LEU A 142 5.02 10.58 1.85
C LEU A 142 4.50 9.36 1.08
N GLN A 143 4.95 9.19 -0.15
CA GLN A 143 4.61 8.06 -1.02
C GLN A 143 5.75 7.84 -2.02
N VAL A 144 6.06 6.58 -2.31
CA VAL A 144 6.98 6.20 -3.39
C VAL A 144 6.34 5.03 -4.16
N LEU A 145 6.33 5.13 -5.49
CA LEU A 145 5.76 4.13 -6.39
C LEU A 145 6.78 3.77 -7.47
N ASP A 146 6.97 2.47 -7.66
CA ASP A 146 7.90 1.93 -8.66
C ASP A 146 7.20 1.70 -10.01
N PHE A 147 7.87 2.17 -11.07
CA PHE A 147 7.50 1.98 -12.47
C PHE A 147 8.65 1.30 -13.23
N ALA A 148 8.31 0.74 -14.40
CA ALA A 148 9.29 0.14 -15.31
C ALA A 148 10.29 -0.84 -14.65
N GLU A 149 9.80 -1.70 -13.76
CA GLU A 149 10.61 -2.67 -12.98
C GLU A 149 11.62 -1.98 -12.05
N GLY A 150 11.20 -0.88 -11.41
CA GLY A 150 12.03 -0.15 -10.45
C GLY A 150 13.05 0.79 -11.08
N ARG A 151 12.97 1.05 -12.40
CA ARG A 151 13.87 2.00 -13.10
C ARG A 151 13.40 3.45 -13.03
N VAL A 152 12.10 3.65 -12.83
CA VAL A 152 11.48 4.97 -12.72
C VAL A 152 10.63 4.96 -11.46
N GLN A 153 10.69 6.05 -10.69
CA GLN A 153 9.93 6.21 -9.47
C GLN A 153 9.10 7.48 -9.51
N LEU A 154 7.89 7.40 -8.98
CA LEU A 154 7.09 8.55 -8.62
C LEU A 154 7.14 8.71 -7.11
N ALA A 155 7.58 9.87 -6.64
CA ALA A 155 7.59 10.19 -5.22
C ALA A 155 6.66 11.37 -4.93
N ALA A 156 6.00 11.30 -3.78
CA ALA A 156 5.24 12.38 -3.19
C ALA A 156 5.94 12.87 -1.94
N MET A 157 5.99 14.17 -1.74
CA MET A 157 6.58 14.77 -0.55
C MET A 157 5.93 16.11 -0.23
N ARG A 158 6.10 16.56 1.02
CA ARG A 158 5.70 17.90 1.43
C ARG A 158 6.88 18.86 1.28
N ALA A 159 6.65 19.99 0.61
CA ALA A 159 7.59 21.08 0.52
C ALA A 159 7.67 21.84 1.85
N TYR A 160 8.89 22.15 2.31
CA TYR A 160 9.13 22.88 3.55
C TYR A 160 9.77 24.25 3.27
N HIS A 161 9.58 25.22 4.18
CA HIS A 161 10.03 26.61 4.01
C HIS A 161 11.52 26.78 3.68
N ASP A 162 12.36 25.79 3.97
CA ASP A 162 13.80 25.77 3.73
C ASP A 162 14.21 25.06 2.42
N GLY A 163 13.24 24.56 1.65
CA GLY A 163 13.47 23.91 0.35
C GLY A 163 13.90 24.91 -0.73
N PRO A 164 14.95 24.60 -1.53
CA PRO A 164 15.44 25.46 -2.61
C PRO A 164 14.39 25.95 -3.61
N LEU A 165 13.36 25.13 -3.88
CA LEU A 165 12.28 25.47 -4.81
C LEU A 165 11.07 26.15 -4.18
N VAL A 166 11.00 26.27 -2.86
CA VAL A 166 9.87 26.94 -2.21
C VAL A 166 9.93 28.44 -2.50
N GLY A 167 8.83 28.98 -3.03
CA GLY A 167 8.74 30.33 -3.56
C GLY A 167 9.25 30.50 -4.98
N GLN A 168 9.76 29.44 -5.62
CA GLN A 168 10.23 29.43 -7.00
C GLN A 168 9.24 28.77 -7.95
N ARG A 169 9.38 29.06 -9.25
CA ARG A 169 8.63 28.39 -10.30
C ARG A 169 9.19 26.99 -10.55
N ILE A 170 8.33 26.02 -10.85
CA ILE A 170 8.76 24.63 -11.14
C ILE A 170 9.80 24.56 -12.26
N VAL A 171 9.73 25.45 -13.26
CA VAL A 171 10.73 25.49 -14.36
C VAL A 171 12.17 25.64 -13.84
N THR A 172 12.37 26.34 -12.71
CA THR A 172 13.68 26.56 -12.09
C THR A 172 14.33 25.24 -11.61
N LEU A 173 13.55 24.17 -11.41
CA LEU A 173 14.07 22.83 -11.07
C LEU A 173 15.11 22.36 -12.10
N ARG A 174 14.90 22.67 -13.39
CA ARG A 174 15.85 22.31 -14.46
C ARG A 174 17.17 23.07 -14.37
N ASP A 175 17.15 24.26 -13.78
CA ASP A 175 18.37 25.07 -13.61
C ASP A 175 19.18 24.60 -12.39
N HIS A 176 18.50 24.12 -11.34
CA HIS A 176 19.14 23.60 -10.13
C HIS A 176 19.78 22.23 -10.34
N ILE A 177 19.08 21.32 -11.03
CA ILE A 177 19.53 19.95 -11.29
C ILE A 177 19.53 19.61 -12.80
N PRO A 178 20.39 20.26 -13.60
CA PRO A 178 20.35 20.17 -15.07
C PRO A 178 20.64 18.77 -15.64
N ASN A 179 21.29 17.90 -14.86
CA ASN A 179 21.66 16.55 -15.27
C ASN A 179 20.62 15.49 -14.85
N VAL A 180 19.51 15.89 -14.21
CA VAL A 180 18.48 14.98 -13.72
C VAL A 180 17.22 15.15 -14.56
N GLU A 181 16.83 14.08 -15.25
CA GLU A 181 15.52 14.04 -15.90
C GLU A 181 14.43 13.83 -14.85
N THR A 182 13.66 14.89 -14.60
CA THR A 182 12.52 14.84 -13.69
C THR A 182 11.36 15.73 -14.18
N ARG A 183 10.16 15.41 -13.71
CA ARG A 183 8.95 16.17 -13.98
C ARG A 183 8.03 16.15 -12.77
N VAL A 184 7.54 17.31 -12.37
CA VAL A 184 6.42 17.42 -11.43
C VAL A 184 5.15 16.95 -12.14
N ALA A 185 4.54 15.88 -11.63
CA ALA A 185 3.34 15.24 -12.16
C ALA A 185 2.07 15.90 -11.62
N ALA A 186 2.04 16.23 -10.32
CA ALA A 186 0.92 16.90 -9.67
C ALA A 186 1.38 17.72 -8.47
N ILE A 187 0.61 18.74 -8.11
CA ILE A 187 0.76 19.46 -6.84
C ILE A 187 -0.60 19.44 -6.14
N PHE A 188 -0.62 19.23 -4.83
CA PHE A 188 -1.80 19.45 -4.02
C PHE A 188 -1.52 20.53 -2.98
N ARG A 189 -2.39 21.52 -2.93
CA ARG A 189 -2.31 22.64 -1.97
C ARG A 189 -3.59 22.68 -1.17
N GLN A 190 -3.49 22.60 0.15
CA GLN A 190 -4.65 22.62 1.06
C GLN A 190 -5.76 21.65 0.63
N GLY A 191 -5.38 20.45 0.20
CA GLY A 191 -6.37 19.46 -0.24
C GLY A 191 -6.74 19.50 -1.72
N GLN A 192 -6.48 20.59 -2.45
CA GLN A 192 -6.95 20.76 -3.82
C GLN A 192 -5.85 20.44 -4.86
N PRO A 193 -6.18 19.71 -5.94
CA PRO A 193 -5.24 19.43 -7.01
C PRO A 193 -4.95 20.70 -7.83
N ILE A 194 -3.66 20.93 -8.10
CA ILE A 194 -3.14 21.97 -8.98
C ILE A 194 -2.42 21.26 -10.13
N THR A 195 -2.88 21.49 -11.35
CA THR A 195 -2.18 21.02 -12.55
C THR A 195 -0.85 21.78 -12.69
N PRO A 196 0.31 21.10 -12.61
CA PRO A 196 1.60 21.78 -12.66
C PRO A 196 1.85 22.34 -14.06
N ARG A 197 2.09 23.65 -14.12
CA ARG A 197 2.56 24.38 -15.31
C ARG A 197 4.00 24.82 -15.08
N TRP A 198 4.65 25.25 -16.15
CA TRP A 198 6.04 25.72 -16.10
C TRP A 198 6.22 26.92 -15.15
N ASP A 199 5.20 27.77 -15.03
CA ASP A 199 5.18 28.98 -14.19
C ASP A 199 4.52 28.78 -12.82
N THR A 200 4.04 27.58 -12.51
CA THR A 200 3.47 27.28 -11.19
C THR A 200 4.55 27.47 -10.12
N VAL A 201 4.22 28.28 -9.10
CA VAL A 201 5.10 28.53 -7.95
C VAL A 201 4.82 27.49 -6.88
N VAL A 202 5.88 26.84 -6.39
CA VAL A 202 5.80 25.90 -5.28
C VAL A 202 5.72 26.68 -3.98
N GLU A 203 4.72 26.39 -3.15
CA GLU A 203 4.55 27.00 -1.84
C GLU A 203 4.94 26.01 -0.73
N ALA A 204 5.21 26.54 0.46
CA ALA A 204 5.42 25.69 1.63
C ALA A 204 4.13 24.91 1.93
N GLU A 205 4.28 23.69 2.45
CA GLU A 205 3.21 22.73 2.72
C GLU A 205 2.55 22.12 1.47
N ASP A 206 2.94 22.52 0.25
CA ASP A 206 2.51 21.86 -0.98
C ASP A 206 2.93 20.38 -0.96
N GLU A 207 2.00 19.48 -1.27
CA GLU A 207 2.30 18.09 -1.56
C GLU A 207 2.68 17.98 -3.05
N VAL A 208 3.95 17.80 -3.32
CA VAL A 208 4.51 17.73 -4.67
C VAL A 208 4.72 16.28 -5.06
N PHE A 209 4.15 15.88 -6.20
CA PHE A 209 4.34 14.59 -6.83
C PHE A 209 5.25 14.77 -8.03
N PHE A 210 6.34 14.04 -8.10
CA PHE A 210 7.28 14.11 -9.23
C PHE A 210 7.75 12.71 -9.63
N VAL A 211 8.15 12.61 -10.90
CA VAL A 211 8.70 11.39 -11.49
C VAL A 211 10.17 11.62 -11.80
N ALA A 212 11.01 10.65 -11.49
CA ALA A 212 12.43 10.64 -11.84
C ALA A 212 12.93 9.21 -12.02
N ALA A 213 14.13 9.05 -12.60
CA ALA A 213 14.86 7.78 -12.50
C ALA A 213 15.13 7.46 -11.02
N SER A 214 15.05 6.18 -10.64
CA SER A 214 15.13 5.75 -9.23
C SER A 214 16.42 6.19 -8.54
N GLU A 215 17.55 6.17 -9.27
CA GLU A 215 18.85 6.65 -8.78
C GLU A 215 18.89 8.15 -8.46
N ASN A 216 17.99 8.94 -9.04
CA ASN A 216 17.93 10.39 -8.90
C ASN A 216 16.82 10.86 -7.96
N ILE A 217 15.97 9.97 -7.44
CA ILE A 217 14.78 10.37 -6.67
C ILE A 217 15.14 11.22 -5.45
N ASN A 218 16.18 10.83 -4.70
CA ASN A 218 16.64 11.55 -3.51
C ASN A 218 17.25 12.92 -3.85
N ALA A 219 17.88 13.05 -5.03
CA ALA A 219 18.42 14.32 -5.50
C ALA A 219 17.30 15.31 -5.83
N VAL A 220 16.20 14.84 -6.44
CA VAL A 220 15.03 15.68 -6.68
C VAL A 220 14.33 16.06 -5.38
N MET A 221 14.24 15.14 -4.41
CA MET A 221 13.66 15.45 -3.09
C MET A 221 14.41 16.59 -2.37
N ALA A 222 15.73 16.65 -2.52
CA ALA A 222 16.58 17.69 -1.93
C ALA A 222 16.23 19.12 -2.38
N GLU A 223 15.55 19.27 -3.53
CA GLU A 223 15.15 20.58 -4.06
C GLU A 223 13.87 21.13 -3.41
N PHE A 224 13.05 20.28 -2.81
CA PHE A 224 11.78 20.69 -2.19
C PHE A 224 11.85 20.77 -0.66
N ARG A 225 12.92 20.25 -0.06
CA ARG A 225 13.16 20.33 1.39
C ARG A 225 14.63 20.10 1.73
N HIS A 226 15.05 20.47 2.94
CA HIS A 226 16.38 20.10 3.43
C HIS A 226 16.61 18.58 3.39
N VAL A 227 17.78 18.17 2.88
CA VAL A 227 18.18 16.77 2.77
C VAL A 227 18.12 16.11 4.13
N GLU A 228 17.19 15.18 4.28
CA GLU A 228 17.09 14.37 5.48
C GLU A 228 18.25 13.37 5.54
N LYS A 229 18.87 13.22 6.71
CA LYS A 229 19.85 12.16 6.93
C LYS A 229 19.17 10.80 6.76
N PRO A 230 19.82 9.81 6.12
CA PRO A 230 19.30 8.44 6.06
C PRO A 230 18.86 7.94 7.42
N PHE A 231 17.71 7.26 7.48
CA PHE A 231 17.27 6.62 8.70
C PHE A 231 18.25 5.51 9.10
N LYS A 232 18.49 5.36 10.40
CA LYS A 232 19.35 4.31 10.95
C LYS A 232 18.63 3.49 12.00
N ARG A 233 17.74 4.11 12.77
CA ARG A 233 17.02 3.47 13.89
C ARG A 233 15.53 3.45 13.59
N VAL A 234 14.97 2.26 13.51
CA VAL A 234 13.55 2.03 13.23
C VAL A 234 12.93 1.30 14.41
N MET A 235 11.81 1.81 14.91
CA MET A 235 11.02 1.14 15.93
C MET A 235 9.69 0.71 15.31
N ILE A 236 9.31 -0.55 15.49
CA ILE A 236 8.10 -1.14 14.95
C ILE A 236 7.19 -1.51 16.13
N ALA A 237 5.98 -0.96 16.17
CA ALA A 237 4.95 -1.36 17.12
C ALA A 237 4.04 -2.42 16.49
N GLY A 238 4.06 -3.62 17.08
CA GLY A 238 3.39 -4.83 16.62
C GLY A 238 4.36 -5.83 15.99
N GLY A 239 4.55 -6.98 16.62
CA GLY A 239 5.28 -8.15 16.12
C GLY A 239 4.38 -9.16 15.41
N GLY A 240 3.34 -8.68 14.72
CA GLY A 240 2.50 -9.52 13.88
C GLY A 240 3.09 -9.82 12.51
N ASN A 241 2.32 -10.38 11.59
CA ASN A 241 2.86 -10.79 10.29
C ASN A 241 3.52 -9.63 9.52
N ILE A 242 2.88 -8.45 9.49
CA ILE A 242 3.44 -7.24 8.86
C ILE A 242 4.70 -6.78 9.60
N GLY A 243 4.65 -6.65 10.93
CA GLY A 243 5.78 -6.15 11.71
C GLY A 243 7.00 -7.09 11.70
N GLU A 244 6.77 -8.40 11.82
CA GLU A 244 7.82 -9.42 11.70
C GLU A 244 8.41 -9.46 10.29
N SER A 245 7.56 -9.42 9.25
CA SER A 245 8.01 -9.37 7.85
C SER A 245 8.82 -8.10 7.57
N LEU A 246 8.34 -6.95 8.03
CA LEU A 246 9.02 -5.67 7.91
C LEU A 246 10.38 -5.70 8.60
N ALA A 247 10.43 -6.08 9.89
CA ALA A 247 11.66 -6.18 10.66
C ALA A 247 12.70 -7.04 9.94
N ARG A 248 12.33 -8.26 9.54
CA ARG A 248 13.20 -9.18 8.81
C ARG A 248 13.72 -8.60 7.49
N SER A 249 12.86 -7.87 6.77
CA SER A 249 13.21 -7.31 5.45
C SER A 249 14.15 -6.11 5.51
N ILE A 250 14.34 -5.51 6.71
CA ILE A 250 15.11 -4.28 6.91
C ILE A 250 16.23 -4.41 7.96
N GLU A 251 16.27 -5.47 8.77
CA GLU A 251 17.24 -5.62 9.87
C GLU A 251 18.71 -5.69 9.43
N SER A 252 18.98 -6.02 8.17
CA SER A 252 20.32 -5.94 7.57
C SER A 252 20.81 -4.51 7.31
N SER A 253 19.89 -3.56 7.23
CA SER A 253 20.16 -2.17 6.80
C SER A 253 19.88 -1.14 7.88
N PHE A 254 19.05 -1.50 8.88
CA PHE A 254 18.63 -0.61 9.96
C PHE A 254 18.80 -1.30 11.31
N SER A 255 18.99 -0.51 12.37
CA SER A 255 18.86 -0.97 13.75
C SER A 255 17.37 -0.99 14.11
N VAL A 256 16.81 -2.19 14.22
CA VAL A 256 15.37 -2.42 14.41
C VAL A 256 15.06 -2.81 15.85
N LYS A 257 14.06 -2.13 16.44
CA LYS A 257 13.41 -2.55 17.68
C LYS A 257 11.95 -2.88 17.40
N VAL A 258 11.47 -4.04 17.83
CA VAL A 258 10.06 -4.45 17.69
C VAL A 258 9.41 -4.48 19.06
N LEU A 259 8.37 -3.70 19.27
CA LEU A 259 7.50 -3.73 20.45
C LEU A 259 6.34 -4.69 20.18
N GLU A 260 6.14 -5.69 21.02
CA GLU A 260 5.02 -6.63 20.91
C GLU A 260 4.38 -6.84 22.29
N PHE A 261 3.05 -6.75 22.35
CA PHE A 261 2.29 -6.84 23.60
C PHE A 261 2.12 -8.29 24.07
N SER A 262 1.97 -9.24 23.14
CA SER A 262 1.80 -10.66 23.46
C SER A 262 3.15 -11.34 23.70
N ALA A 263 3.34 -11.89 24.90
CA ALA A 263 4.55 -12.64 25.24
C ALA A 263 4.84 -13.78 24.26
N ASP A 264 3.85 -14.61 23.93
CA ASP A 264 4.02 -15.73 22.99
C ASP A 264 4.48 -15.26 21.59
N ARG A 265 3.94 -14.12 21.11
CA ARG A 265 4.34 -13.56 19.82
C ARG A 265 5.70 -12.90 19.88
N ALA A 266 6.01 -12.20 20.98
CA ALA A 266 7.32 -11.61 21.20
C ALA A 266 8.41 -12.69 21.20
N ASP A 267 8.20 -13.80 21.90
CA ASP A 267 9.11 -14.95 21.91
C ASP A 267 9.26 -15.57 20.52
N ALA A 268 8.14 -15.76 19.79
CA ALA A 268 8.19 -16.30 18.43
C ALA A 268 8.92 -15.37 17.45
N ALA A 269 8.71 -14.06 17.54
CA ALA A 269 9.40 -13.07 16.71
C ALA A 269 10.90 -13.02 17.05
N ALA A 270 11.27 -13.08 18.34
CA ALA A 270 12.66 -13.07 18.78
C ALA A 270 13.45 -14.30 18.28
N GLN A 271 12.78 -15.43 18.05
CA GLN A 271 13.41 -16.63 17.46
C GLN A 271 13.60 -16.55 15.95
N ARG A 272 12.86 -15.67 15.24
CA ARG A 272 12.84 -15.59 13.78
C ARG A 272 13.59 -14.39 13.22
N LEU A 273 13.90 -13.41 14.06
CA LEU A 273 14.64 -12.20 13.70
C LEU A 273 16.09 -12.35 14.16
N ASP A 274 17.03 -12.13 13.25
CA ASP A 274 18.44 -12.43 13.51
C ASP A 274 19.16 -11.28 14.23
N SER A 275 18.78 -10.03 13.92
CA SER A 275 19.49 -8.82 14.39
C SER A 275 18.57 -7.79 15.05
N SER A 276 17.26 -7.96 14.93
CA SER A 276 16.27 -7.07 15.56
C SER A 276 16.13 -7.36 17.06
N VAL A 277 15.95 -6.31 17.85
CA VAL A 277 15.64 -6.46 19.29
C VAL A 277 14.13 -6.51 19.47
N VAL A 278 13.60 -7.59 20.05
CA VAL A 278 12.17 -7.71 20.38
C VAL A 278 11.95 -7.37 21.84
N ILE A 279 10.96 -6.51 22.10
CA ILE A 279 10.65 -5.91 23.41
C ILE A 279 9.20 -6.24 23.73
N LEU A 280 8.99 -6.95 24.84
CA LEU A 280 7.66 -7.22 25.35
C LEU A 280 7.12 -5.96 26.04
N GLY A 281 6.04 -5.38 25.49
CA GLY A 281 5.42 -4.20 26.08
C GLY A 281 4.35 -3.55 25.22
N ASP A 282 3.64 -2.59 25.82
CA ASP A 282 2.59 -1.82 25.16
C ASP A 282 3.18 -0.62 24.41
N ALA A 283 2.87 -0.48 23.13
CA ALA A 283 3.32 0.63 22.31
C ALA A 283 2.73 1.99 22.72
N THR A 284 1.68 1.99 23.54
CA THR A 284 1.07 3.20 24.11
C THR A 284 1.67 3.61 25.45
N ASP A 285 2.57 2.80 26.01
CA ASP A 285 3.28 3.12 27.25
C ASP A 285 4.41 4.12 27.00
N ARG A 286 4.18 5.37 27.43
CA ARG A 286 5.15 6.46 27.32
C ARG A 286 6.46 6.19 28.04
N ASP A 287 6.41 5.60 29.22
CA ASP A 287 7.61 5.40 30.03
C ASP A 287 8.49 4.31 29.42
N LEU A 288 7.87 3.25 28.86
CA LEU A 288 8.57 2.24 28.07
C LEU A 288 9.28 2.85 26.85
N LEU A 289 8.57 3.67 26.05
CA LEU A 289 9.17 4.30 24.87
C LEU A 289 10.39 5.17 25.23
N ILE A 290 10.30 5.91 26.34
CA ILE A 290 11.43 6.73 26.84
C ILE A 290 12.59 5.84 27.31
N GLN A 291 12.31 4.76 28.04
CA GLN A 291 13.34 3.79 28.45
C GLN A 291 14.07 3.20 27.24
N GLU A 292 13.36 3.01 26.14
CA GLU A 292 13.90 2.46 24.89
C GLU A 292 14.50 3.50 23.93
N ASN A 293 14.72 4.72 24.42
CA ASN A 293 15.34 5.84 23.69
C ASN A 293 14.59 6.24 22.41
N ILE A 294 13.26 6.32 22.47
CA ILE A 294 12.42 6.75 21.34
C ILE A 294 12.84 8.11 20.75
N GLU A 295 13.40 9.03 21.53
CA GLU A 295 13.87 10.35 21.08
C GLU A 295 15.02 10.25 20.08
N ARG A 296 15.67 9.08 20.01
CA ARG A 296 16.74 8.77 19.06
C ARG A 296 16.23 7.99 17.85
N THR A 297 15.01 7.49 17.87
CA THR A 297 14.43 6.74 16.76
C THR A 297 14.18 7.66 15.57
N ASP A 298 14.64 7.24 14.39
CA ASP A 298 14.44 8.01 13.18
C ASP A 298 13.02 7.80 12.61
N ALA A 299 12.57 6.54 12.58
CA ALA A 299 11.24 6.19 12.09
C ALA A 299 10.49 5.26 13.06
N PHE A 300 9.20 5.54 13.29
CA PHE A 300 8.31 4.69 14.09
C PHE A 300 7.18 4.16 13.20
N CYS A 301 7.03 2.84 13.16
CA CYS A 301 6.04 2.15 12.33
C CYS A 301 5.02 1.45 13.22
N ALA A 302 3.78 1.94 13.28
CA ALA A 302 2.71 1.31 14.03
C ALA A 302 1.88 0.40 13.13
N VAL A 303 2.07 -0.92 13.27
CA VAL A 303 1.55 -1.96 12.37
C VAL A 303 0.81 -3.07 13.14
N THR A 304 0.20 -2.72 14.26
CA THR A 304 -0.66 -3.63 15.01
C THR A 304 -1.99 -3.86 14.28
N ASN A 305 -2.78 -4.83 14.76
CA ASN A 305 -4.12 -5.09 14.23
C ASN A 305 -5.19 -4.11 14.75
N ASP A 306 -4.82 -3.16 15.62
CA ASP A 306 -5.73 -2.20 16.22
C ASP A 306 -5.40 -0.78 15.75
N ASP A 307 -6.34 -0.17 15.02
CA ASP A 307 -6.19 1.19 14.49
C ASP A 307 -6.02 2.23 15.61
N GLU A 308 -6.66 2.05 16.77
CA GLU A 308 -6.59 3.00 17.88
C GLU A 308 -5.21 2.94 18.55
N VAL A 309 -4.68 1.74 18.76
CA VAL A 309 -3.30 1.54 19.23
C VAL A 309 -2.31 2.14 18.24
N ASN A 310 -2.51 1.93 16.94
CA ASN A 310 -1.62 2.46 15.91
C ASN A 310 -1.60 3.99 15.91
N ILE A 311 -2.78 4.62 15.96
CA ILE A 311 -2.91 6.08 15.98
C ILE A 311 -2.30 6.65 17.27
N MET A 312 -2.67 6.13 18.44
CA MET A 312 -2.21 6.64 19.74
C MET A 312 -0.71 6.50 19.92
N SER A 313 -0.14 5.33 19.62
CA SER A 313 1.31 5.09 19.72
C SER A 313 2.10 5.96 18.72
N SER A 314 1.58 6.18 17.51
CA SER A 314 2.21 7.06 16.52
C SER A 314 2.22 8.52 16.96
N MET A 315 1.09 9.03 17.48
CA MET A 315 1.00 10.38 18.03
C MET A 315 1.95 10.58 19.21
N LEU A 316 2.02 9.59 20.11
CA LEU A 316 2.94 9.60 21.24
C LEU A 316 4.40 9.61 20.78
N ALA A 317 4.77 8.74 19.83
CA ALA A 317 6.11 8.71 19.24
C ALA A 317 6.48 10.04 18.58
N LYS A 318 5.54 10.66 17.85
CA LYS A 318 5.76 11.98 17.23
C LYS A 318 6.01 13.06 18.28
N GLN A 319 5.21 13.08 19.35
CA GLN A 319 5.38 14.02 20.47
C GLN A 319 6.70 13.82 21.22
N LEU A 320 7.21 12.59 21.27
CA LEU A 320 8.50 12.24 21.88
C LEU A 320 9.71 12.49 20.96
N GLY A 321 9.50 13.02 19.75
CA GLY A 321 10.56 13.53 18.88
C GLY A 321 11.00 12.62 17.75
N VAL A 322 10.24 11.56 17.44
CA VAL A 322 10.50 10.73 16.24
C VAL A 322 10.37 11.59 14.98
N ARG A 323 11.33 11.45 14.06
CA ARG A 323 11.37 12.27 12.83
C ARG A 323 10.19 11.94 11.92
N GLN A 324 9.94 10.67 11.67
CA GLN A 324 8.83 10.21 10.82
C GLN A 324 8.04 9.07 11.45
N VAL A 325 6.70 9.19 11.47
CA VAL A 325 5.80 8.15 11.94
C VAL A 325 4.93 7.62 10.79
N MET A 326 4.86 6.30 10.68
CA MET A 326 4.08 5.58 9.68
C MET A 326 3.05 4.71 10.40
N THR A 327 1.78 4.90 10.08
CA THR A 327 0.67 4.33 10.84
C THR A 327 -0.21 3.48 9.93
N LEU A 328 -0.43 2.22 10.31
CA LEU A 328 -1.36 1.34 9.65
C LEU A 328 -2.80 1.66 10.06
N ILE A 329 -3.67 1.92 9.08
CA ILE A 329 -5.08 2.27 9.32
C ILE A 329 -5.99 1.43 8.41
N GLY A 330 -6.79 0.56 9.03
CA GLY A 330 -7.75 -0.30 8.36
C GLY A 330 -9.10 0.36 8.09
N LYS A 331 -9.50 1.36 8.87
CA LYS A 331 -10.76 2.10 8.71
C LYS A 331 -10.53 3.45 8.02
N PRO A 332 -11.02 3.65 6.77
CA PRO A 332 -10.85 4.91 6.05
C PRO A 332 -11.37 6.14 6.81
N ALA A 333 -12.45 6.00 7.57
CA ALA A 333 -13.03 7.10 8.35
C ALA A 333 -12.07 7.68 9.40
N TYR A 334 -11.12 6.90 9.90
CA TYR A 334 -10.12 7.41 10.86
C TYR A 334 -9.06 8.25 10.17
N VAL A 335 -8.82 8.04 8.88
CA VAL A 335 -7.81 8.77 8.12
C VAL A 335 -8.21 10.25 7.94
N ASP A 336 -9.51 10.55 7.97
CA ASP A 336 -10.04 11.93 7.86
C ASP A 336 -10.13 12.65 9.21
N LEU A 337 -10.03 11.91 10.32
CA LEU A 337 -10.10 12.46 11.68
C LEU A 337 -8.74 12.92 12.22
N MET A 338 -7.64 12.61 11.52
CA MET A 338 -6.29 12.96 11.96
C MET A 338 -6.01 14.43 11.63
N HIS A 339 -5.60 15.19 12.66
CA HIS A 339 -5.12 16.55 12.47
C HIS A 339 -3.83 16.59 11.65
N GLU A 340 -3.67 17.60 10.79
CA GLU A 340 -2.44 17.82 10.05
C GLU A 340 -1.23 17.88 10.99
N GLY A 341 -0.22 17.03 10.76
CA GLY A 341 1.05 17.06 11.45
C GLY A 341 1.22 16.08 12.63
N SER A 342 0.18 15.36 13.06
CA SER A 342 0.32 14.36 14.13
C SER A 342 0.83 13.00 13.65
N ILE A 343 0.53 12.66 12.39
CA ILE A 343 0.97 11.43 11.71
C ILE A 343 1.48 11.80 10.32
N ASP A 344 2.70 11.38 9.98
CA ASP A 344 3.32 11.74 8.70
C ASP A 344 2.78 10.90 7.53
N VAL A 345 2.64 9.60 7.74
CA VAL A 345 2.16 8.67 6.71
C VAL A 345 1.11 7.72 7.27
N ALA A 346 -0.05 7.67 6.61
CA ALA A 346 -1.09 6.70 6.88
C ALA A 346 -1.16 5.66 5.75
N ILE A 347 -1.09 4.38 6.11
CA ILE A 347 -1.07 3.27 5.15
C ILE A 347 -2.30 2.40 5.39
N SER A 348 -3.08 2.15 4.34
CA SER A 348 -4.22 1.23 4.41
C SER A 348 -3.92 -0.05 3.63
N PRO A 349 -3.89 -1.23 4.27
CA PRO A 349 -3.70 -2.50 3.58
C PRO A 349 -4.71 -2.72 2.45
N GLN A 350 -5.95 -2.28 2.67
CA GLN A 350 -7.05 -2.48 1.72
C GLN A 350 -6.84 -1.64 0.46
N LEU A 351 -6.51 -0.36 0.61
CA LEU A 351 -6.21 0.52 -0.51
C LEU A 351 -4.94 0.11 -1.24
N ALA A 352 -3.91 -0.31 -0.50
CA ALA A 352 -2.67 -0.79 -1.09
C ALA A 352 -2.90 -2.06 -1.94
N THR A 353 -3.63 -3.04 -1.39
CA THR A 353 -4.03 -4.27 -2.12
C THR A 353 -4.84 -3.95 -3.37
N THR A 354 -5.84 -3.07 -3.24
CA THR A 354 -6.71 -2.64 -4.35
C THR A 354 -5.88 -1.97 -5.45
N SER A 355 -4.98 -1.06 -5.08
CA SER A 355 -4.11 -0.34 -6.02
C SER A 355 -3.18 -1.27 -6.79
N THR A 356 -2.60 -2.26 -6.11
CA THR A 356 -1.76 -3.28 -6.76
C THR A 356 -2.59 -4.10 -7.76
N ILE A 357 -3.80 -4.54 -7.38
CA ILE A 357 -4.69 -5.28 -8.29
C ILE A 357 -5.06 -4.42 -9.51
N LEU A 358 -5.50 -3.18 -9.31
CA LEU A 358 -5.83 -2.27 -10.42
C LEU A 358 -4.65 -2.07 -11.36
N THR A 359 -3.42 -1.99 -10.84
CA THR A 359 -2.21 -1.91 -11.67
C THR A 359 -2.08 -3.11 -12.61
N HIS A 360 -2.43 -4.32 -12.16
CA HIS A 360 -2.42 -5.52 -13.00
C HIS A 360 -3.59 -5.56 -14.00
N VAL A 361 -4.78 -5.14 -13.57
CA VAL A 361 -5.96 -5.04 -14.46
C VAL A 361 -5.66 -4.09 -15.62
N ARG A 362 -5.17 -2.88 -15.31
CA ARG A 362 -4.93 -1.84 -16.31
C ARG A 362 -3.71 -2.15 -17.21
N ARG A 363 -2.73 -2.94 -16.72
CA ARG A 363 -1.64 -3.48 -17.57
C ARG A 363 -2.15 -4.38 -18.69
N ALA A 364 -3.22 -5.12 -18.46
CA ALA A 364 -3.85 -5.95 -19.50
C ALA A 364 -4.60 -5.10 -20.55
N ASP A 365 -5.01 -3.88 -20.19
CA ASP A 365 -5.82 -2.96 -21.00
C ASP A 365 -5.04 -1.75 -21.57
N VAL A 366 -3.69 -1.80 -21.51
CA VAL A 366 -2.74 -0.86 -22.17
C VAL A 366 -2.42 0.46 -21.42
N ALA A 367 -3.08 0.80 -20.31
CA ALA A 367 -2.74 1.98 -19.50
C ALA A 367 -2.19 1.59 -18.13
N ARG A 368 -0.92 1.91 -17.80
CA ARG A 368 -0.49 1.87 -16.38
C ARG A 368 -0.99 3.14 -15.72
N VAL A 369 -1.81 2.99 -14.69
CA VAL A 369 -2.28 4.12 -13.88
C VAL A 369 -2.17 3.74 -12.42
N HIS A 370 -1.48 4.55 -11.63
CA HIS A 370 -1.44 4.44 -10.18
C HIS A 370 -2.30 5.53 -9.54
N SER A 371 -2.98 5.17 -8.44
CA SER A 371 -3.76 6.11 -7.65
C SER A 371 -2.83 7.01 -6.84
N LEU A 372 -2.89 8.32 -7.10
CA LEU A 372 -2.23 9.37 -6.32
C LEU A 372 -3.22 9.93 -5.31
N ARG A 373 -2.76 10.10 -4.06
CA ARG A 373 -3.50 10.73 -2.96
C ARG A 373 -4.95 10.24 -2.83
N ARG A 374 -5.13 8.99 -2.39
CA ARG A 374 -6.44 8.38 -2.11
C ARG A 374 -7.43 8.43 -3.30
N GLY A 375 -6.94 8.40 -4.55
CA GLY A 375 -7.77 8.43 -5.76
C GLY A 375 -8.10 9.82 -6.27
N ALA A 376 -7.52 10.89 -5.73
CA ALA A 376 -7.76 12.27 -6.18
C ALA A 376 -6.99 12.63 -7.46
N ALA A 377 -5.93 11.88 -7.80
CA ALA A 377 -5.22 12.02 -9.07
C ALA A 377 -4.68 10.66 -9.54
N GLU A 378 -4.23 10.63 -10.80
CA GLU A 378 -3.78 9.45 -11.50
C GLU A 378 -2.48 9.74 -12.26
N ALA A 379 -1.53 8.79 -12.25
CA ALA A 379 -0.24 8.90 -12.94
C ALA A 379 0.19 7.62 -13.64
#